data_AF-A0A378PQ60-F1
#
_entry.id   AF-A0A378PQ60-F1
#
_cell.length_a   1.000
_cell.length_b   1.000
_cell.length_c   1.000
_cell.angle_alpha   90.00
_cell.angle_beta   90.00
_cell.angle_gamma   90.00
#
_symmetry.space_group_name_H-M   'P 1'
#
loop_
_entity.id
_entity.type
_entity.pdbx_description
1 polymer ?
#
loop_
_entity_poly.entity_id
_entity_poly.type
_entity_poly.pdbx_seq_one_letter_code
_entity_poly.pdbx_strand_id
1 'polypeptide(L)'
;MNLQETFTKRFKQARKAKNLTQEKLGVMIGLDEFVASSRINRYEKGVHLPDLTTLNNIATVLEVTPAYFFADDELAQMILAYKKADN
;
A
#
# COMPACT_ATOMS: atom_id res chain seq x y z
N MET A 1 6.00 1.68 -18.30
CA MET A 1 5.46 1.32 -16.97
C MET A 1 4.10 1.96 -16.82
N ASN A 2 3.03 1.18 -16.62
CA ASN A 2 1.73 1.74 -16.24
C ASN A 2 1.73 1.96 -14.71
N LEU A 3 1.71 3.22 -14.27
CA LEU A 3 1.82 3.58 -12.85
C LEU A 3 0.66 3.02 -12.00
N GLN A 4 -0.55 2.92 -12.58
CA GLN A 4 -1.72 2.38 -11.89
C GLN A 4 -1.58 0.86 -11.69
N GLU A 5 -1.10 0.15 -12.69
CA GLU A 5 -0.80 -1.30 -12.58
C GLU A 5 0.34 -1.55 -11.57
N THR A 6 1.40 -0.72 -11.59
CA THR A 6 2.48 -0.80 -10.60
C THR A 6 1.93 -0.56 -9.19
N PHE A 7 1.12 0.49 -8.99
CA PHE A 7 0.50 0.80 -7.72
C PHE A 7 -0.34 -0.36 -7.17
N THR A 8 -1.27 -0.87 -7.98
CA THR A 8 -2.16 -1.98 -7.56
C THR A 8 -1.39 -3.23 -7.20
N LYS A 9 -0.37 -3.60 -7.99
CA LYS A 9 0.54 -4.72 -7.71
C LYS A 9 1.25 -4.53 -6.37
N ARG A 10 1.91 -3.38 -6.18
CA ARG A 10 2.71 -3.07 -4.98
C ARG A 10 1.86 -2.97 -3.73
N PHE A 11 0.73 -2.28 -3.82
CA PHE A 11 -0.17 -2.09 -2.70
C PHE A 11 -0.67 -3.44 -2.15
N LYS A 12 -1.10 -4.34 -3.04
CA LYS A 12 -1.52 -5.70 -2.68
C LYS A 12 -0.37 -6.54 -2.12
N GLN A 13 0.83 -6.41 -2.69
CA GLN A 13 2.04 -7.11 -2.20
C GLN A 13 2.40 -6.68 -0.78
N ALA A 14 2.49 -5.38 -0.51
CA ALA A 14 2.82 -4.85 0.81
C ALA A 14 1.78 -5.25 1.87
N ARG A 15 0.48 -5.16 1.54
CA ARG A 15 -0.58 -5.62 2.46
C ARG A 15 -0.45 -7.10 2.80
N LYS A 16 -0.23 -7.95 1.80
CA LYS A 16 -0.05 -9.38 2.02
C LYS A 16 1.22 -9.69 2.81
N ALA A 17 2.32 -8.99 2.56
CA ALA A 17 3.56 -9.15 3.32
C ALA A 17 3.39 -8.82 4.82
N LYS A 18 2.43 -7.94 5.16
CA LYS A 18 2.04 -7.63 6.54
C LYS A 18 0.93 -8.52 7.11
N ASN A 19 0.49 -9.54 6.38
CA ASN A 19 -0.60 -10.45 6.78
C ASN A 19 -1.89 -9.72 7.19
N LEU A 20 -2.18 -8.57 6.57
CA LEU A 20 -3.39 -7.80 6.85
C LEU A 20 -4.51 -8.17 5.89
N THR A 21 -5.74 -8.32 6.40
CA THR A 21 -6.94 -8.33 5.56
C THR A 21 -7.19 -6.93 4.99
N GLN A 22 -8.00 -6.82 3.93
CA GLN A 22 -8.39 -5.52 3.39
C GLN A 22 -9.14 -4.68 4.44
N GLU A 23 -10.03 -5.31 5.19
CA GLU A 23 -10.74 -4.70 6.32
C GLU A 23 -9.78 -4.20 7.39
N LYS A 24 -8.87 -5.05 7.88
CA LYS A 24 -7.93 -4.69 8.93
C LYS A 24 -7.03 -3.52 8.51
N LEU A 25 -6.52 -3.53 7.27
CA LEU A 25 -5.77 -2.39 6.75
C LEU A 25 -6.63 -1.12 6.72
N GLY A 26 -7.86 -1.21 6.23
CA GLY A 26 -8.77 -0.06 6.17
C GLY A 26 -9.04 0.55 7.54
N VAL A 27 -9.34 -0.28 8.54
CA VAL A 27 -9.52 0.16 9.93
C VAL A 27 -8.25 0.80 10.49
N MET A 28 -7.07 0.20 10.24
CA MET A 28 -5.78 0.73 10.71
C MET A 28 -5.41 2.10 10.12
N ILE A 29 -5.90 2.44 8.92
CA ILE A 29 -5.70 3.78 8.33
C ILE A 29 -6.84 4.76 8.68
N GLY A 30 -7.74 4.39 9.59
CA GLY A 30 -8.82 5.25 10.10
C GLY A 30 -10.11 5.21 9.29
N LEU A 31 -10.32 4.22 8.43
CA LEU A 31 -11.61 4.02 7.77
C LEU A 31 -12.62 3.38 8.73
N ASP A 32 -13.88 3.76 8.55
CA ASP A 32 -15.00 3.08 9.18
C ASP A 32 -15.06 1.60 8.75
N GLU A 33 -15.29 0.71 9.72
CA GLU A 33 -15.26 -0.75 9.56
C GLU A 33 -16.19 -1.24 8.45
N PHE A 34 -17.39 -0.65 8.32
CA PHE A 34 -18.38 -1.03 7.32
C PHE A 34 -17.95 -0.73 5.88
N VAL A 35 -17.01 0.20 5.68
CA VAL A 35 -16.51 0.59 4.35
C VAL A 35 -15.04 0.23 4.10
N ALA A 36 -14.31 -0.17 5.15
CA ALA A 36 -12.88 -0.44 5.13
C ALA A 36 -12.49 -1.43 4.02
N SER A 37 -13.08 -2.62 4.03
CA SER A 37 -12.79 -3.69 3.05
C SER A 37 -13.06 -3.22 1.61
N SER A 38 -14.21 -2.59 1.38
CA SER A 38 -14.63 -2.09 0.07
C SER A 38 -13.70 -1.00 -0.47
N ARG A 39 -13.26 -0.07 0.38
CA ARG A 39 -12.35 1.02 -0.01
C ARG A 39 -10.97 0.47 -0.39
N ILE A 40 -10.39 -0.40 0.43
CA ILE A 40 -9.09 -1.01 0.15
C ILE A 40 -9.15 -1.88 -1.12
N ASN A 41 -10.24 -2.63 -1.33
CA ASN A 41 -10.44 -3.40 -2.56
C ASN A 41 -10.47 -2.51 -3.82
N ARG A 42 -11.07 -1.32 -3.76
CA ARG A 42 -11.08 -0.37 -4.88
C ARG A 42 -9.67 0.15 -5.19
N TYR A 43 -8.84 0.38 -4.17
CA TYR A 43 -7.43 0.72 -4.35
C TYR A 43 -6.64 -0.43 -4.97
N GLU A 44 -6.82 -1.67 -4.50
CA GLU A 44 -6.14 -2.85 -5.07
C GLU A 44 -6.56 -3.18 -6.51
N LYS A 45 -7.77 -2.78 -6.91
CA LYS A 45 -8.26 -2.90 -8.30
C LYS A 45 -7.95 -1.69 -9.17
N GLY A 46 -7.36 -0.63 -8.60
CA GLY A 46 -7.08 0.62 -9.30
C GLY A 46 -8.32 1.42 -9.66
N VAL A 47 -9.52 1.07 -9.15
CA VAL A 47 -10.76 1.83 -9.41
C VAL A 47 -10.65 3.25 -8.84
N HIS A 48 -9.99 3.37 -7.69
CA HIS A 48 -9.62 4.65 -7.11
C HIS A 48 -8.15 4.63 -6.72
N LEU A 49 -7.57 5.83 -6.61
CA LEU A 49 -6.27 6.03 -5.98
C LEU A 49 -6.49 6.72 -4.63
N PRO A 50 -5.71 6.38 -3.60
CA PRO A 50 -5.69 7.17 -2.37
C PRO A 50 -5.13 8.56 -2.66
N ASP A 51 -5.57 9.56 -1.90
CA ASP A 51 -4.88 10.85 -1.84
C ASP A 51 -3.52 10.69 -1.12
N LEU A 52 -2.71 11.75 -1.13
CA LEU A 52 -1.37 11.72 -0.54
C LEU A 52 -1.39 11.45 0.96
N THR A 53 -2.39 11.96 1.69
CA THR A 53 -2.54 11.74 3.14
C THR A 53 -2.83 10.27 3.43
N THR A 54 -3.80 9.70 2.73
CA THR A 54 -4.19 8.28 2.84
C THR A 54 -3.04 7.37 2.42
N LEU A 55 -2.32 7.74 1.35
CA LEU A 55 -1.14 7.01 0.88
C LEU A 55 -0.03 6.97 1.94
N ASN A 56 0.22 8.09 2.63
CA ASN A 56 1.19 8.14 3.73
C ASN A 56 0.75 7.26 4.91
N ASN A 57 -0.53 7.30 5.29
CA ASN A 57 -1.06 6.44 6.36
C ASN A 57 -0.93 4.95 6.01
N ILE A 58 -1.26 4.61 4.76
CA ILE A 58 -1.05 3.26 4.20
C ILE A 58 0.42 2.87 4.29
N ALA A 59 1.36 3.73 3.87
CA ALA A 59 2.79 3.44 3.89
C ALA A 59 3.29 3.16 5.30
N THR A 60 2.83 3.96 6.28
CA THR A 60 3.15 3.78 7.70
C THR A 60 2.64 2.45 8.23
N VAL A 61 1.35 2.14 8.03
CA VAL A 61 0.75 0.85 8.48
C VAL A 61 1.41 -0.34 7.82
N LEU A 62 1.79 -0.23 6.55
CA LEU A 62 2.45 -1.30 5.82
C LEU A 62 3.96 -1.34 6.04
N GLU A 63 4.50 -0.42 6.84
CA GLU A 63 5.92 -0.22 7.10
C GLU A 63 6.77 -0.20 5.82
N VAL A 64 6.30 0.49 4.79
CA VAL A 64 7.05 0.78 3.55
C VAL A 64 7.21 2.29 3.37
N THR A 65 8.02 2.74 2.41
CA THR A 65 8.02 4.16 2.01
C THR A 65 6.96 4.38 0.92
N PRO A 66 6.35 5.58 0.78
CA PRO A 66 5.40 5.85 -0.29
C PRO A 66 5.96 5.58 -1.70
N ALA A 67 7.27 5.78 -1.89
CA ALA A 67 7.95 5.52 -3.15
C ALA A 67 7.85 4.04 -3.60
N TYR A 68 7.76 3.10 -2.65
CA TYR A 68 7.59 1.67 -2.94
C TYR A 68 6.39 1.39 -3.85
N PHE A 69 5.29 2.16 -3.70
CA PHE A 69 4.07 1.93 -4.47
C PHE A 69 4.20 2.25 -5.96
N PHE A 70 5.24 2.98 -6.35
CA PHE A 70 5.43 3.42 -7.74
C PHE A 70 6.71 2.85 -8.38
N ALA A 71 7.41 1.97 -7.66
CA ALA A 71 8.66 1.37 -8.11
C ALA A 71 8.45 0.07 -8.90
N ASP A 72 9.22 -0.12 -9.97
CA ASP A 72 9.34 -1.41 -10.66
C ASP A 72 9.96 -2.50 -9.76
N ASP A 73 10.05 -3.73 -10.26
CA ASP A 73 10.37 -4.90 -9.41
C ASP A 73 11.77 -4.83 -8.81
N GLU A 74 12.73 -4.23 -9.51
CA GLU A 74 14.10 -4.07 -9.05
C GLU A 74 14.20 -2.92 -8.03
N LEU A 75 13.69 -1.74 -8.39
CA LEU A 75 13.72 -0.57 -7.52
C LEU A 75 12.94 -0.79 -6.22
N ALA A 76 11.82 -1.52 -6.28
CA ALA A 76 11.03 -1.83 -5.09
C ALA A 76 11.82 -2.69 -4.08
N GLN A 77 12.66 -3.62 -4.55
CA GLN A 77 13.53 -4.41 -3.68
C GLN A 77 14.61 -3.54 -3.04
N MET A 78 15.22 -2.64 -3.81
CA MET A 78 16.22 -1.70 -3.28
C MET A 78 15.62 -0.78 -2.20
N ILE A 79 14.41 -0.26 -2.42
CA ILE A 79 13.70 0.58 -1.43
C ILE A 79 13.43 -0.21 -0.14
N LEU A 80 12.97 -1.45 -0.25
CA LEU A 80 12.73 -2.29 0.92
C LEU A 80 14.02 -2.64 1.67
N ALA A 81 15.13 -2.85 0.96
CA ALA A 81 16.43 -3.13 1.55
C ALA A 81 16.99 -1.90 2.30
N TYR A 82 16.86 -0.71 1.71
CA TYR A 82 17.27 0.54 2.34
C TYR A 82 16.51 0.79 3.66
N LYS A 83 15.18 0.65 3.64
CA LYS A 83 14.36 0.83 4.85
C LYS A 83 14.71 -0.15 5.99
N LYS A 84 15.19 -1.35 5.68
CA LYS A 84 15.64 -2.31 6.70
C LYS A 84 16.96 -1.92 7.36
N ALA A 85 17.78 -1.10 6.70
CA ALA A 85 19.06 -0.66 7.23
C ALA A 85 18.94 0.56 8.17
N ASP A 86 17.86 1.33 8.05
CA ASP A 86 17.57 2.53 8.85
C ASP A 86 16.75 2.24 10.14
N ASN A 87 16.35 0.98 10.37
CA ASN A 87 15.63 0.51 11.57
C ASN A 87 16.49 -0.46 12.38
#